data_AF-A0A3B8LY66-F1
#
_entry.id   AF-A0A3B8LY66-F1
#
_cell.length_a   1.000
_cell.length_b   1.000
_cell.length_c   1.000
_cell.angle_alpha   90.00
_cell.angle_beta   90.00
_cell.angle_gamma   90.00
#
_symmetry.space_group_name_H-M   'P 1'
#
loop_
_entity.id
_entity.type
_entity.pdbx_description
1 polymer ?
#
loop_
_entity_poly.entity_id
_entity_poly.type
_entity_poly.pdbx_seq_one_letter_code
_entity_poly.pdbx_strand_id
1 'polypeptide(L)'
;WNAYNKFGGRSNYFSQDGLTAEPVVNSRQDLGRYLRPDTWPFEDTAAPLSFDRPAPACVVPEPDTITSPIRGRMGSALAPGEWRLLGWMEREGFEYDLYSETELHFDRVPLESYRVLVLNTHPEYWSPQMYQRVKNWVHNDGGRLMYLAGCGLYAEVEFPDEETMLCRREGEHSLRGENEAHLLGLAYTHSGFQSGAPYRVLDADDPVFAGTGLGDGDLFGYRSLHERCPGGASGHELDKISPDSPANIRHLAKGTNPGDSGADLVSYVTESGGRVFSVGSLCWTLSITIDDGVSAVTANALRGMLE
;
A
#
# COMPACT_ATOMS: atom_id res chain seq x y z
N TRP A 1 -6.34 7.73 -2.19
CA TRP A 1 -7.65 7.47 -2.86
C TRP A 1 -7.99 8.36 -4.06
N ASN A 2 -7.70 9.67 -4.03
CA ASN A 2 -8.23 10.60 -5.05
C ASN A 2 -7.72 10.33 -6.49
N ALA A 3 -6.49 9.84 -6.65
CA ALA A 3 -5.95 9.41 -7.96
C ALA A 3 -6.83 8.37 -8.67
N TYR A 4 -7.54 7.55 -7.90
CA TYR A 4 -8.41 6.47 -8.36
C TYR A 4 -9.86 6.87 -8.59
N ASN A 5 -10.27 8.03 -8.07
CA ASN A 5 -11.65 8.47 -8.12
C ASN A 5 -12.00 8.99 -9.52
N LYS A 6 -12.81 8.23 -10.26
CA LYS A 6 -13.27 8.53 -11.63
C LYS A 6 -14.59 9.29 -11.70
N PHE A 7 -15.08 9.81 -10.57
CA PHE A 7 -16.30 10.62 -10.55
C PHE A 7 -16.20 11.80 -11.53
N GLY A 8 -17.29 12.08 -12.25
CA GLY A 8 -17.30 13.11 -13.29
C GLY A 8 -16.55 12.74 -14.58
N GLY A 9 -16.07 11.49 -14.72
CA GLY A 9 -15.35 11.05 -15.92
C GLY A 9 -13.85 11.33 -15.92
N ARG A 10 -13.29 11.70 -14.76
CA ARG A 10 -11.89 12.06 -14.60
C ARG A 10 -11.24 11.48 -13.35
N SER A 11 -10.03 10.94 -13.49
CA SER A 11 -9.13 10.46 -12.44
C SER A 11 -7.69 10.43 -12.98
N ASN A 12 -6.72 10.05 -12.15
CA ASN A 12 -5.39 9.71 -12.66
C ASN A 12 -5.37 8.42 -13.47
N TYR A 13 -6.47 7.66 -13.62
CA TYR A 13 -6.52 6.50 -14.52
C TYR A 13 -7.43 6.70 -15.74
N PHE A 14 -8.24 7.75 -15.74
CA PHE A 14 -9.27 8.05 -16.73
C PHE A 14 -9.24 9.55 -17.04
N SER A 15 -8.98 9.95 -18.29
CA SER A 15 -8.97 11.37 -18.69
C SER A 15 -7.97 12.21 -17.87
N GLN A 16 -6.72 11.76 -17.81
CA GLN A 16 -5.71 12.33 -16.90
C GLN A 16 -5.37 13.80 -17.23
N ASP A 17 -5.35 14.16 -18.52
CA ASP A 17 -5.13 15.52 -19.05
C ASP A 17 -6.18 16.54 -18.63
N GLY A 18 -7.37 16.08 -18.23
CA GLY A 18 -8.52 16.94 -17.99
C GLY A 18 -9.83 16.28 -18.42
N LEU A 19 -10.93 16.97 -18.15
CA LEU A 19 -12.22 16.56 -18.73
C LEU A 19 -12.18 16.80 -20.24
N THR A 20 -12.69 15.83 -20.99
CA THR A 20 -12.86 15.98 -22.44
C THR A 20 -13.94 17.01 -22.72
N ALA A 21 -13.78 17.78 -23.80
CA ALA A 21 -14.80 18.74 -24.24
C ALA A 21 -16.09 18.03 -24.70
N GLU A 22 -15.98 16.78 -25.15
CA GLU A 22 -17.09 15.94 -25.57
C GLU A 22 -17.41 14.88 -24.49
N PRO A 23 -18.70 14.53 -24.29
CA PRO A 23 -19.07 13.46 -23.36
C PRO A 23 -18.46 12.11 -23.74
N VAL A 24 -17.94 11.40 -22.74
CA VAL A 24 -17.47 10.02 -22.90
C VAL A 24 -18.67 9.08 -22.80
N VAL A 25 -19.04 8.44 -23.91
CA VAL A 25 -20.14 7.47 -23.99
C VAL A 25 -19.60 6.05 -23.75
N ASN A 26 -18.46 5.72 -24.36
CA ASN A 26 -17.72 4.48 -24.15
C ASN A 26 -16.25 4.79 -23.91
N SER A 27 -15.79 4.60 -22.68
CA SER A 27 -14.41 4.92 -22.29
C SER A 27 -13.36 4.25 -23.18
N ARG A 28 -13.60 3.02 -23.67
CA ARG A 28 -12.64 2.28 -24.51
C ARG A 28 -12.55 2.78 -25.95
N GLN A 29 -13.56 3.51 -26.42
CA GLN A 29 -13.63 4.05 -27.78
C GLN A 29 -13.37 5.55 -27.82
N ASP A 30 -13.62 6.26 -26.72
CA ASP A 30 -13.60 7.72 -26.72
C ASP A 30 -12.34 8.29 -26.04
N LEU A 31 -11.72 7.54 -25.12
CA LEU A 31 -10.55 8.04 -24.38
C LEU A 31 -9.25 7.71 -25.10
N GLY A 32 -8.41 8.74 -25.26
CA GLY A 32 -7.10 8.65 -25.90
C GLY A 32 -6.21 7.53 -25.35
N ARG A 33 -6.24 7.27 -24.03
CA ARG A 33 -5.47 6.17 -23.40
C ARG A 33 -5.76 4.79 -24.01
N TYR A 34 -6.98 4.52 -24.46
CA TYR A 34 -7.33 3.23 -25.07
C TYR A 34 -7.15 3.21 -26.59
N LEU A 35 -7.17 4.39 -27.22
CA LEU A 35 -6.97 4.55 -28.66
C LEU A 35 -5.49 4.65 -29.04
N ARG A 36 -4.63 5.05 -28.09
CA ARG A 36 -3.20 5.27 -28.27
C ARG A 36 -2.43 4.57 -27.13
N PRO A 37 -2.28 3.23 -27.20
CA PRO A 37 -1.70 2.43 -26.13
C PRO A 37 -0.23 2.75 -25.85
N ASP A 38 0.50 3.26 -26.84
CA ASP A 38 1.93 3.55 -26.75
C ASP A 38 2.22 4.97 -26.21
N THR A 39 1.21 5.84 -26.15
CA THR A 39 1.36 7.14 -25.48
C THR A 39 1.01 6.97 -24.02
N TRP A 40 2.04 7.04 -23.17
CA TRP A 40 1.80 7.37 -21.78
C TRP A 40 1.19 8.77 -21.73
N PRO A 41 0.10 8.99 -21.00
CA PRO A 41 -0.74 10.18 -21.13
C PRO A 41 -0.08 11.54 -20.85
N PHE A 42 1.17 11.60 -20.37
CA PHE A 42 1.86 12.88 -20.14
C PHE A 42 3.22 12.93 -20.82
N GLU A 43 3.44 14.01 -21.58
CA GLU A 43 4.79 14.52 -21.89
C GLU A 43 5.20 15.69 -20.99
N ASP A 44 4.27 16.51 -20.43
CA ASP A 44 4.63 17.69 -19.62
C ASP A 44 3.81 17.99 -18.34
N THR A 45 2.46 18.02 -18.32
CA THR A 45 1.69 18.29 -17.06
C THR A 45 0.27 17.69 -17.02
N ALA A 46 -0.11 17.15 -15.86
CA ALA A 46 -1.49 16.76 -15.53
C ALA A 46 -2.31 17.97 -15.05
N ALA A 47 -3.63 17.95 -15.24
CA ALA A 47 -4.50 18.90 -14.54
C ALA A 47 -4.63 18.51 -13.03
N PRO A 48 -4.81 19.46 -12.09
CA PRO A 48 -5.04 19.12 -10.68
C PRO A 48 -6.36 18.36 -10.47
N LEU A 49 -6.36 17.33 -9.63
CA LEU A 49 -7.54 16.62 -9.15
C LEU A 49 -8.00 17.24 -7.83
N SER A 50 -9.22 17.78 -7.79
CA SER A 50 -9.81 18.30 -6.55
C SER A 50 -10.16 17.16 -5.57
N PHE A 51 -10.06 17.43 -4.27
CA PHE A 51 -10.57 16.60 -3.19
C PHE A 51 -12.07 16.82 -2.94
N ASP A 52 -12.62 17.98 -3.29
CA ASP A 52 -14.04 18.31 -3.15
C ASP A 52 -14.88 17.69 -4.27
N ARG A 53 -14.99 16.36 -4.22
CA ARG A 53 -15.79 15.59 -5.17
C ARG A 53 -16.29 14.28 -4.57
N PRO A 54 -17.47 13.81 -4.98
CA PRO A 54 -17.98 12.51 -4.53
C PRO A 54 -17.00 11.37 -4.79
N ALA A 55 -16.84 10.49 -3.81
CA ALA A 55 -15.97 9.31 -3.87
C ALA A 55 -16.80 8.01 -3.79
N PRO A 56 -17.59 7.66 -4.82
CA PRO A 56 -18.55 6.55 -4.75
C PRO A 56 -17.89 5.16 -4.57
N ALA A 57 -16.58 5.05 -4.84
CA ALA A 57 -15.81 3.82 -4.61
C ALA A 57 -15.27 3.70 -3.16
N CYS A 58 -15.38 4.76 -2.35
CA CYS A 58 -15.00 4.80 -0.94
C CYS A 58 -16.24 4.64 -0.04
N VAL A 59 -17.13 3.69 -0.39
CA VAL A 59 -18.35 3.41 0.37
C VAL A 59 -18.31 1.96 0.80
N VAL A 60 -18.47 1.71 2.10
CA VAL A 60 -18.68 0.37 2.63
C VAL A 60 -20.18 0.11 2.75
N PRO A 61 -20.71 -0.96 2.12
CA PRO A 61 -22.12 -1.32 2.25
C PRO A 61 -22.51 -1.53 3.72
N GLU A 62 -23.68 -1.03 4.12
CA GLU A 62 -24.24 -1.22 5.47
C GLU A 62 -24.24 -2.70 5.96
N PRO A 63 -24.57 -3.72 5.14
CA PRO A 63 -24.55 -5.10 5.62
C PRO A 63 -23.14 -5.72 5.70
N ASP A 64 -22.10 -5.03 5.23
CA ASP A 64 -20.75 -5.60 5.22
C ASP A 64 -20.13 -5.59 6.61
N THR A 65 -19.39 -6.66 6.92
CA THR A 65 -18.54 -6.75 8.11
C THR A 65 -17.06 -6.74 7.69
N ILE A 66 -16.15 -6.67 8.66
CA ILE A 66 -14.69 -6.76 8.44
C ILE A 66 -14.24 -8.11 7.85
N THR A 67 -15.15 -9.08 7.75
CA THR A 67 -14.94 -10.38 7.12
C THR A 67 -15.77 -10.57 5.84
N SER A 68 -16.51 -9.55 5.39
CA SER A 68 -17.25 -9.62 4.12
C SER A 68 -16.29 -9.62 2.93
N PRO A 69 -16.56 -10.41 1.88
CA PRO A 69 -15.72 -10.48 0.70
C PRO A 69 -15.76 -9.16 -0.10
N ILE A 70 -14.65 -8.84 -0.76
CA ILE A 70 -14.48 -7.67 -1.62
C ILE A 70 -14.54 -8.09 -3.08
N ARG A 71 -15.69 -7.81 -3.70
CA ARG A 71 -15.99 -8.19 -5.09
C ARG A 71 -15.20 -7.39 -6.13
N GLY A 72 -14.96 -6.12 -5.87
CA GLY A 72 -14.40 -5.16 -6.82
C GLY A 72 -12.91 -4.93 -6.61
N ARG A 73 -12.17 -4.66 -7.69
CA ARG A 73 -10.74 -4.27 -7.61
C ARG A 73 -10.54 -2.93 -6.89
N MET A 74 -11.45 -1.98 -7.06
CA MET A 74 -11.34 -0.69 -6.39
C MET A 74 -11.57 -0.82 -4.88
N GLY A 75 -12.54 -1.65 -4.49
CA GLY A 75 -12.84 -1.88 -3.08
C GLY A 75 -11.66 -2.46 -2.32
N SER A 76 -10.80 -3.26 -2.97
CA SER A 76 -9.63 -3.86 -2.30
C SER A 76 -8.52 -2.88 -1.99
N ALA A 77 -8.51 -1.68 -2.60
CA ALA A 77 -7.46 -0.67 -2.45
C ALA A 77 -7.95 0.65 -1.83
N LEU A 78 -9.24 0.77 -1.53
CA LEU A 78 -9.87 2.00 -1.01
C LEU A 78 -10.51 1.73 0.36
N ALA A 79 -11.40 2.63 0.82
CA ALA A 79 -12.06 2.54 2.11
C ALA A 79 -12.58 1.13 2.49
N PRO A 80 -13.21 0.32 1.60
CA PRO A 80 -13.62 -1.03 1.97
C PRO A 80 -12.44 -1.93 2.37
N GLY A 81 -11.30 -1.86 1.68
CA GLY A 81 -10.09 -2.59 2.04
C GLY A 81 -9.46 -2.05 3.32
N GLU A 82 -9.30 -0.72 3.40
CA GLU A 82 -8.67 -0.03 4.52
C GLU A 82 -9.34 -0.34 5.87
N TRP A 83 -10.68 -0.36 5.89
CA TRP A 83 -11.46 -0.68 7.08
C TRP A 83 -11.08 -2.02 7.71
N ARG A 84 -10.51 -2.98 6.95
CA ARG A 84 -10.23 -4.32 7.48
C ARG A 84 -9.13 -4.27 8.51
N LEU A 85 -8.15 -3.39 8.30
CA LEU A 85 -7.11 -3.13 9.29
C LEU A 85 -7.70 -2.44 10.52
N LEU A 86 -8.56 -1.42 10.34
CA LEU A 86 -9.15 -0.68 11.46
C LEU A 86 -9.98 -1.60 12.37
N GLY A 87 -10.89 -2.37 11.78
CA GLY A 87 -11.68 -3.34 12.53
C GLY A 87 -10.86 -4.48 13.13
N TRP A 88 -9.73 -4.84 12.50
CA TRP A 88 -8.77 -5.77 13.09
C TRP A 88 -8.04 -5.16 14.30
N MET A 89 -7.57 -3.92 14.20
CA MET A 89 -6.91 -3.21 15.31
C MET A 89 -7.82 -3.13 16.53
N GLU A 90 -9.10 -2.78 16.33
CA GLU A 90 -10.09 -2.74 17.42
C GLU A 90 -10.34 -4.13 18.01
N ARG A 91 -10.44 -5.17 17.18
CA ARG A 91 -10.62 -6.56 17.63
C ARG A 91 -9.44 -7.04 18.48
N GLU A 92 -8.22 -6.68 18.10
CA GLU A 92 -6.99 -7.08 18.81
C GLU A 92 -6.62 -6.14 19.97
N GLY A 93 -7.34 -5.03 20.14
CA GLY A 93 -7.16 -4.07 21.24
C GLY A 93 -6.00 -3.08 21.05
N PHE A 94 -5.62 -2.77 19.81
CA PHE A 94 -4.65 -1.72 19.51
C PHE A 94 -5.35 -0.37 19.40
N GLU A 95 -4.92 0.60 20.21
CA GLU A 95 -5.32 2.00 20.07
C GLU A 95 -4.54 2.65 18.92
N TYR A 96 -5.24 3.47 18.14
CA TYR A 96 -4.67 4.18 17.00
C TYR A 96 -5.38 5.52 16.79
N ASP A 97 -4.65 6.45 16.20
CA ASP A 97 -5.24 7.63 15.56
C ASP A 97 -5.18 7.43 14.04
N LEU A 98 -6.15 8.00 13.32
CA LEU A 98 -6.23 7.93 11.86
C LEU A 98 -6.00 9.32 11.27
N TYR A 99 -5.01 9.42 10.39
CA TYR A 99 -4.69 10.63 9.65
C TYR A 99 -4.72 10.37 8.15
N SER A 100 -5.09 11.40 7.39
CA SER A 100 -4.96 11.34 5.93
C SER A 100 -3.53 11.62 5.47
N GLU A 101 -3.20 11.22 4.24
CA GLU A 101 -1.93 11.62 3.61
C GLU A 101 -1.86 13.14 3.40
N THR A 102 -2.98 13.83 3.21
CA THR A 102 -2.99 15.30 3.13
C THR A 102 -2.56 15.93 4.46
N GLU A 103 -3.01 15.41 5.59
CA GLU A 103 -2.55 15.87 6.91
C GLU A 103 -1.05 15.59 7.10
N LEU A 104 -0.54 14.47 6.61
CA LEU A 104 0.89 14.17 6.65
C LEU A 104 1.70 15.18 5.80
N HIS A 105 1.20 15.52 4.61
CA HIS A 105 1.82 16.48 3.70
C HIS A 105 1.86 17.90 4.29
N PHE A 106 0.75 18.35 4.90
CA PHE A 106 0.64 19.68 5.50
C PHE A 106 1.15 19.76 6.94
N ASP A 107 2.01 18.82 7.36
CA ASP A 107 2.69 18.82 8.67
C ASP A 107 1.72 18.79 9.87
N ARG A 108 0.55 18.15 9.72
CA ARG A 108 -0.50 18.05 10.75
C ARG A 108 -0.45 16.75 11.55
N VAL A 109 0.31 15.76 11.09
CA VAL A 109 0.53 14.49 11.83
C VAL A 109 1.73 14.66 12.74
N PRO A 110 1.60 14.67 14.08
CA PRO A 110 2.74 14.85 14.98
C PRO A 110 3.52 13.53 15.15
N LEU A 111 4.34 13.15 14.16
CA LEU A 111 5.06 11.86 14.11
C LEU A 111 5.86 11.57 15.39
N GLU A 112 6.42 12.60 16.02
CA GLU A 112 7.16 12.53 17.28
C GLU A 112 6.31 12.08 18.48
N SER A 113 4.98 12.18 18.38
CA SER A 113 4.04 11.70 19.40
C SER A 113 3.67 10.22 19.25
N TYR A 114 4.09 9.57 18.17
CA TYR A 114 3.78 8.16 17.89
C TYR A 114 5.04 7.29 17.94
N ARG A 115 4.85 6.01 18.29
CA ARG A 115 5.91 5.00 18.21
C ARG A 115 5.98 4.37 16.83
N VAL A 116 4.82 4.15 16.20
CA VAL A 116 4.68 3.41 14.95
C VAL A 116 3.78 4.19 14.00
N LEU A 117 4.22 4.35 12.75
CA LEU A 117 3.37 4.73 11.63
C LEU A 117 2.98 3.48 10.86
N VAL A 118 1.69 3.26 10.61
CA VAL A 118 1.21 2.13 9.81
C VAL A 118 0.70 2.64 8.47
N LEU A 119 1.28 2.15 7.37
CA LEU A 119 0.78 2.37 6.02
C LEU A 119 -0.05 1.17 5.59
N ASN A 120 -1.26 1.43 5.09
CA ASN A 120 -2.29 0.41 4.93
C ASN A 120 -2.68 0.21 3.45
N THR A 121 -2.91 -1.04 3.07
CA THR A 121 -3.57 -1.48 1.83
C THR A 121 -2.89 -1.06 0.51
N HIS A 122 -2.94 0.23 0.12
CA HIS A 122 -2.45 0.72 -1.18
C HIS A 122 -2.03 2.22 -1.16
N PRO A 123 -0.91 2.57 -0.50
CA PRO A 123 -0.41 3.93 -0.38
C PRO A 123 0.48 4.33 -1.58
N GLU A 124 -0.02 4.23 -2.81
CA GLU A 124 0.79 4.40 -4.03
C GLU A 124 1.30 5.82 -4.28
N TYR A 125 0.48 6.82 -3.98
CA TYR A 125 0.66 8.19 -4.42
C TYR A 125 1.22 9.05 -3.29
N TRP A 126 2.50 9.38 -3.34
CA TRP A 126 3.19 10.09 -2.27
C TRP A 126 3.94 11.33 -2.75
N SER A 127 3.86 12.40 -1.97
CA SER A 127 4.67 13.59 -2.22
C SER A 127 6.10 13.41 -1.68
N PRO A 128 7.10 14.07 -2.29
CA PRO A 128 8.47 14.12 -1.77
C PRO A 128 8.55 14.59 -0.32
N GLN A 129 7.69 15.54 0.07
CA GLN A 129 7.64 16.09 1.43
C GLN A 129 7.23 15.03 2.45
N MET A 130 6.15 14.29 2.16
CA MET A 130 5.72 13.17 3.02
C MET A 130 6.82 12.10 3.13
N TYR A 131 7.42 11.73 1.98
CA TYR A 131 8.50 10.76 1.92
C TYR A 131 9.68 11.18 2.81
N GLN A 132 10.20 12.39 2.61
CA GLN A 132 11.35 12.88 3.36
C GLN A 132 11.07 13.00 4.85
N ARG A 133 9.84 13.41 5.22
CA ARG A 133 9.42 13.53 6.62
C ARG A 133 9.43 12.18 7.33
N VAL A 134 8.79 11.17 6.74
CA VAL A 134 8.78 9.81 7.31
C VAL A 134 10.17 9.19 7.27
N LYS A 135 10.93 9.38 6.19
CA LYS A 135 12.30 8.87 6.09
C LYS A 135 13.19 9.47 7.17
N ASN A 136 13.15 10.78 7.39
CA ASN A 136 13.92 11.42 8.45
C ASN A 136 13.55 10.87 9.83
N TRP A 137 12.25 10.77 10.11
CA TRP A 137 11.77 10.25 11.38
C TRP A 137 12.25 8.80 11.63
N VAL A 138 12.17 7.92 10.64
CA VAL A 138 12.60 6.52 10.75
C VAL A 138 14.12 6.37 10.79
N HIS A 139 14.85 7.07 9.91
CA HIS A 139 16.29 6.87 9.76
C HIS A 139 17.13 7.67 10.74
N ASN A 140 16.63 8.81 11.24
CA ASN A 140 17.41 9.71 12.10
C ASN A 140 16.85 9.78 13.53
N ASP A 141 15.54 9.69 13.71
CA ASP A 141 14.89 9.95 15.01
C ASP A 141 14.44 8.67 15.74
N GLY A 142 14.68 7.49 15.15
CA GLY A 142 14.30 6.20 15.74
C GLY A 142 12.83 5.82 15.56
N GLY A 143 12.12 6.49 14.64
CA GLY A 143 10.75 6.19 14.25
C GLY A 143 10.59 4.77 13.70
N ARG A 144 9.39 4.23 13.78
CA ARG A 144 9.10 2.84 13.39
C ARG A 144 7.97 2.80 12.36
N LEU A 145 8.18 2.12 11.25
CA LEU A 145 7.29 2.09 10.10
C LEU A 145 6.81 0.68 9.79
N MET A 146 5.49 0.48 9.81
CA MET A 146 4.86 -0.78 9.42
C MET A 146 4.15 -0.59 8.08
N TYR A 147 4.63 -1.24 7.03
CA TYR A 147 4.08 -1.17 5.68
C TYR A 147 3.27 -2.44 5.38
N LEU A 148 1.95 -2.34 5.58
CA LEU A 148 0.97 -3.41 5.42
C LEU A 148 0.24 -3.31 4.07
N ALA A 149 1.00 -3.13 3.00
CA ALA A 149 0.47 -2.85 1.68
C ALA A 149 1.39 -3.38 0.57
N GLY A 150 0.94 -3.21 -0.67
CA GLY A 150 1.73 -3.41 -1.90
C GLY A 150 1.62 -2.16 -2.78
N CYS A 151 2.57 -1.98 -3.71
CA CYS A 151 2.66 -0.83 -4.61
C CYS A 151 2.75 0.53 -3.91
N GLY A 152 3.35 0.55 -2.73
CA GLY A 152 3.50 1.74 -1.91
C GLY A 152 4.52 2.70 -2.50
N LEU A 153 4.21 3.99 -2.46
CA LEU A 153 5.09 5.08 -2.88
C LEU A 153 5.54 4.98 -4.36
N TYR A 154 4.83 4.18 -5.18
CA TYR A 154 5.20 3.93 -6.57
C TYR A 154 5.03 5.16 -7.48
N ALA A 155 4.15 6.11 -7.12
CA ALA A 155 3.90 7.31 -7.90
C ALA A 155 4.08 8.59 -7.05
N GLU A 156 4.65 9.62 -7.67
CA GLU A 156 4.82 10.93 -7.01
C GLU A 156 3.60 11.82 -7.18
N VAL A 157 3.33 12.65 -6.16
CA VAL A 157 2.29 13.70 -6.23
C VAL A 157 2.79 15.04 -5.71
N GLU A 158 2.15 16.10 -6.20
CA GLU A 158 2.28 17.45 -5.66
C GLU A 158 0.92 17.95 -5.20
N PHE A 159 0.90 18.83 -4.21
CA PHE A 159 -0.29 19.51 -3.72
C PHE A 159 -0.13 21.01 -3.98
N PRO A 160 -0.72 21.55 -5.08
CA PRO A 160 -0.68 22.98 -5.36
C PRO A 160 -1.30 23.84 -4.26
N ASP A 161 -2.29 23.26 -3.56
CA ASP A 161 -3.03 23.82 -2.44
C ASP A 161 -3.60 22.68 -1.58
N GLU A 162 -4.36 23.01 -0.53
CA GLU A 162 -4.99 22.02 0.36
C GLU A 162 -6.16 21.26 -0.28
N GLU A 163 -6.64 21.69 -1.45
CA GLU A 163 -7.86 21.20 -2.07
C GLU A 163 -7.61 20.36 -3.31
N THR A 164 -6.37 20.33 -3.82
CA THR A 164 -6.03 19.68 -5.09
C THR A 164 -4.72 18.89 -5.05
N MET A 165 -4.60 17.90 -5.93
CA MET A 165 -3.37 17.15 -6.16
C MET A 165 -3.02 17.02 -7.65
N LEU A 166 -1.75 17.01 -7.96
CA LEU A 166 -1.19 16.64 -9.25
C LEU A 166 -0.52 15.28 -9.14
N CYS A 167 -0.90 14.36 -10.02
CA CYS A 167 -0.25 13.05 -10.10
C CYS A 167 0.87 13.09 -11.14
N ARG A 168 2.01 12.49 -10.82
CA ARG A 168 3.10 12.27 -11.75
C ARG A 168 3.03 10.87 -12.34
N ARG A 169 3.91 10.61 -13.30
CA ARG A 169 4.05 9.32 -13.94
C ARG A 169 4.48 8.27 -12.91
N GLU A 170 3.78 7.13 -12.93
CA GLU A 170 4.09 5.96 -12.12
C GLU A 170 5.50 5.43 -12.38
N GLY A 171 6.19 4.95 -11.34
CA GLY A 171 7.54 4.40 -11.40
C GLY A 171 8.67 5.43 -11.50
N GLU A 172 8.34 6.70 -11.64
CA GLU A 172 9.30 7.81 -11.55
C GLU A 172 9.44 8.24 -10.09
N HIS A 173 10.66 8.60 -9.70
CA HIS A 173 11.00 9.06 -8.36
C HIS A 173 11.93 10.28 -8.38
N SER A 174 11.84 11.06 -9.47
CA SER A 174 12.74 12.19 -9.71
C SER A 174 12.55 13.33 -8.72
N LEU A 175 11.35 13.51 -8.17
CA LEU A 175 11.07 14.59 -7.21
C LEU A 175 11.60 14.27 -5.81
N ARG A 176 11.49 13.01 -5.36
CA ARG A 176 12.02 12.52 -4.08
C ARG A 176 13.51 12.12 -4.16
N GLY A 177 14.00 11.83 -5.36
CA GLY A 177 15.42 11.59 -5.65
C GLY A 177 15.92 10.15 -5.44
N GLU A 178 15.08 9.22 -5.00
CA GLU A 178 15.46 7.82 -4.73
C GLU A 178 14.28 6.85 -4.75
N ASN A 179 14.58 5.56 -4.90
CA ASN A 179 13.59 4.49 -4.92
C ASN A 179 12.93 4.28 -3.54
N GLU A 180 11.66 3.87 -3.53
CA GLU A 180 10.88 3.59 -2.32
C GLU A 180 11.49 2.51 -1.41
N ALA A 181 12.30 1.59 -1.96
CA ALA A 181 13.00 0.57 -1.21
C ALA A 181 13.95 1.14 -0.15
N HIS A 182 14.44 2.38 -0.31
CA HIS A 182 15.27 3.04 0.70
C HIS A 182 14.53 3.33 2.01
N LEU A 183 13.19 3.37 1.99
CA LEU A 183 12.34 3.56 3.17
C LEU A 183 11.48 2.32 3.50
N LEU A 184 10.94 1.66 2.48
CA LEU A 184 10.05 0.50 2.68
C LEU A 184 10.83 -0.82 2.77
N GLY A 185 12.09 -0.84 2.34
CA GLY A 185 12.88 -2.07 2.17
C GLY A 185 12.48 -2.89 0.94
N LEU A 186 11.38 -2.55 0.26
CA LEU A 186 10.82 -3.24 -0.89
C LEU A 186 10.51 -2.24 -2.00
N ALA A 187 10.55 -2.70 -3.26
CA ALA A 187 10.11 -1.94 -4.42
C ALA A 187 9.03 -2.72 -5.19
N TYR A 188 8.10 -1.98 -5.79
CA TYR A 188 7.07 -2.61 -6.61
C TYR A 188 7.66 -3.21 -7.89
N THR A 189 7.19 -4.40 -8.26
CA THR A 189 7.39 -4.93 -9.60
C THR A 189 6.08 -5.41 -10.19
N HIS A 190 5.90 -5.22 -11.49
CA HIS A 190 4.71 -5.71 -12.19
C HIS A 190 4.65 -7.25 -12.29
N SER A 191 5.75 -7.95 -11.97
CA SER A 191 5.75 -9.42 -11.96
C SER A 191 4.83 -9.95 -10.86
N GLY A 192 3.94 -10.87 -11.26
CA GLY A 192 2.95 -11.45 -10.36
C GLY A 192 1.69 -10.60 -10.17
N PHE A 193 1.55 -9.48 -10.90
CA PHE A 193 0.35 -8.66 -10.89
C PHE A 193 -0.91 -9.51 -11.07
N GLN A 194 -1.87 -9.33 -10.16
CA GLN A 194 -3.15 -10.05 -10.09
C GLN A 194 -3.08 -11.56 -9.84
N SER A 195 -1.91 -12.08 -9.43
CA SER A 195 -1.81 -13.40 -8.83
C SER A 195 -2.06 -13.33 -7.32
N GLY A 196 -2.45 -14.45 -6.71
CA GLY A 196 -2.58 -14.61 -5.26
C GLY A 196 -2.01 -15.95 -4.80
N ALA A 197 -1.31 -15.96 -3.67
CA ALA A 197 -0.72 -17.15 -3.06
C ALA A 197 -0.51 -16.97 -1.54
N PRO A 198 -0.31 -18.05 -0.76
CA PRO A 198 0.21 -17.94 0.60
C PRO A 198 1.68 -17.48 0.63
N TYR A 199 2.14 -17.07 1.80
CA TYR A 199 3.56 -16.85 2.10
C TYR A 199 4.19 -18.14 2.64
N ARG A 200 5.47 -18.34 2.31
CA ARG A 200 6.36 -19.35 2.89
C ARG A 200 7.30 -18.69 3.88
N VAL A 201 7.36 -19.20 5.11
CA VAL A 201 8.30 -18.73 6.13
C VAL A 201 9.74 -19.06 5.73
N LEU A 202 10.65 -18.11 5.92
CA LEU A 202 12.08 -18.22 5.64
C LEU A 202 12.97 -18.06 6.87
N ASP A 203 12.48 -17.35 7.90
CA ASP A 203 13.21 -17.07 9.14
C ASP A 203 12.25 -17.14 10.34
N ALA A 204 11.86 -18.36 10.72
CA ALA A 204 10.91 -18.62 11.81
C ALA A 204 11.43 -18.25 13.21
N ASP A 205 12.74 -18.05 13.35
CA ASP A 205 13.37 -17.59 14.60
C ASP A 205 13.12 -16.10 14.86
N ASP A 206 12.66 -15.33 13.86
CA ASP A 206 12.29 -13.93 14.06
C ASP A 206 11.09 -13.80 15.02
N PRO A 207 11.12 -12.85 15.98
CA PRO A 207 10.04 -12.65 16.96
C PRO A 207 8.64 -12.48 16.36
N VAL A 208 8.50 -12.05 15.10
CA VAL A 208 7.19 -11.95 14.46
C VAL A 208 6.47 -13.30 14.34
N PHE A 209 7.20 -14.41 14.32
CA PHE A 209 6.63 -15.77 14.28
C PHE A 209 6.47 -16.41 15.67
N ALA A 210 6.86 -15.73 16.74
CA ALA A 210 6.78 -16.27 18.10
C ALA A 210 5.35 -16.68 18.47
N GLY A 211 5.19 -17.93 18.94
CA GLY A 211 3.89 -18.46 19.37
C GLY A 211 2.88 -18.71 18.25
N THR A 212 3.24 -18.51 16.98
CA THR A 212 2.34 -18.77 15.83
C THR A 212 2.25 -20.26 15.48
N GLY A 213 3.27 -21.05 15.86
CA GLY A 213 3.42 -22.45 15.48
C GLY A 213 3.96 -22.66 14.06
N LEU A 214 4.30 -21.58 13.33
CA LEU A 214 4.91 -21.64 12.01
C LEU A 214 6.42 -21.85 12.12
N GLY A 215 6.95 -22.82 11.36
CA GLY A 215 8.38 -23.06 11.17
C GLY A 215 8.87 -22.74 9.76
N ASP A 216 10.18 -22.82 9.54
CA ASP A 216 10.78 -22.61 8.22
C ASP A 216 10.17 -23.53 7.16
N GLY A 217 9.75 -22.94 6.04
CA GLY A 217 9.10 -23.65 4.95
C GLY A 217 7.59 -23.83 5.09
N ASP A 218 7.02 -23.57 6.28
CA ASP A 218 5.56 -23.57 6.46
C ASP A 218 4.90 -22.45 5.65
N LEU A 219 3.66 -22.71 5.27
CA LEU A 219 2.84 -21.80 4.49
C LEU A 219 1.72 -21.20 5.34
N PHE A 220 1.48 -19.90 5.20
CA PHE A 220 0.40 -19.17 5.87
C PHE A 220 -0.21 -18.09 4.96
N GLY A 221 -1.35 -17.51 5.33
CA GLY A 221 -2.02 -16.51 4.49
C GLY A 221 -2.76 -17.12 3.30
N TYR A 222 -3.45 -18.24 3.50
CA TYR A 222 -4.22 -18.91 2.45
C TYR A 222 -5.54 -18.20 2.11
N ARG A 223 -6.09 -17.48 3.09
CA ARG A 223 -7.41 -16.86 2.99
C ARG A 223 -7.25 -15.38 2.64
N SER A 224 -8.04 -14.88 1.69
CA SER A 224 -8.12 -13.46 1.33
C SER A 224 -9.54 -13.10 0.94
N LEU A 225 -9.99 -11.92 1.35
CA LEU A 225 -11.31 -11.39 1.00
C LEU A 225 -11.39 -10.92 -0.46
N HIS A 226 -10.29 -10.88 -1.21
CA HIS A 226 -10.28 -10.34 -2.56
C HIS A 226 -10.79 -11.34 -3.62
N GLU A 227 -12.06 -11.21 -4.04
CA GLU A 227 -12.67 -12.18 -4.98
C GLU A 227 -12.07 -12.14 -6.40
N ARG A 228 -11.45 -11.02 -6.81
CA ARG A 228 -10.81 -10.91 -8.13
C ARG A 228 -9.39 -11.42 -8.19
N CYS A 229 -8.75 -11.60 -7.05
CA CYS A 229 -7.37 -12.05 -6.94
C CYS A 229 -7.30 -13.14 -5.86
N PRO A 230 -7.90 -14.33 -6.14
CA PRO A 230 -7.90 -15.42 -5.18
C PRO A 230 -6.49 -16.00 -5.02
N GLY A 231 -6.26 -16.70 -3.91
CA GLY A 231 -5.08 -17.54 -3.71
C GLY A 231 -4.29 -17.25 -2.44
N GLY A 232 -4.44 -16.07 -1.83
CA GLY A 232 -3.90 -15.80 -0.51
C GLY A 232 -3.47 -14.36 -0.27
N ALA A 233 -2.73 -14.17 0.82
CA ALA A 233 -2.28 -12.89 1.34
C ALA A 233 -1.18 -12.23 0.51
N SER A 234 -0.35 -13.01 -0.20
CA SER A 234 0.59 -12.48 -1.20
C SER A 234 -0.16 -12.35 -2.51
N GLY A 235 -0.84 -11.22 -2.72
CA GLY A 235 -1.62 -11.01 -3.93
C GLY A 235 -1.85 -9.58 -4.40
N HIS A 236 -2.41 -9.53 -5.62
CA HIS A 236 -2.81 -8.36 -6.40
C HIS A 236 -1.65 -7.48 -6.88
N GLU A 237 -0.96 -6.78 -5.99
CA GLU A 237 0.22 -5.96 -6.28
C GLU A 237 1.29 -6.28 -5.25
N LEU A 238 2.52 -6.49 -5.73
CA LEU A 238 3.54 -7.28 -5.03
C LEU A 238 4.90 -6.57 -5.07
N ASP A 239 5.41 -6.22 -3.90
CA ASP A 239 6.70 -5.58 -3.73
C ASP A 239 7.76 -6.60 -3.31
N LYS A 240 8.98 -6.36 -3.76
CA LYS A 240 10.08 -7.32 -3.65
C LYS A 240 11.35 -6.61 -3.22
N ILE A 241 12.26 -7.38 -2.62
CA ILE A 241 13.62 -6.94 -2.37
C ILE A 241 14.25 -6.56 -3.72
N SER A 242 14.89 -5.39 -3.75
CA SER A 242 15.53 -4.83 -4.94
C SER A 242 17.01 -4.54 -4.65
N PRO A 243 17.81 -4.18 -5.68
CA PRO A 243 19.18 -3.71 -5.46
C PRO A 243 19.29 -2.45 -4.58
N ASP A 244 18.20 -1.68 -4.45
CA ASP A 244 18.13 -0.46 -3.64
C ASP A 244 17.67 -0.74 -2.19
N SER A 245 17.24 -1.98 -1.90
CA SER A 245 16.87 -2.39 -0.54
C SER A 245 18.07 -2.29 0.42
N PRO A 246 17.86 -1.96 1.71
CA PRO A 246 18.91 -1.89 2.70
C PRO A 246 19.71 -3.21 2.81
N ALA A 247 21.03 -3.12 2.89
CA ALA A 247 21.91 -4.29 2.92
C ALA A 247 21.72 -5.18 4.18
N ASN A 248 21.15 -4.63 5.25
CA ASN A 248 20.88 -5.33 6.51
C ASN A 248 19.44 -5.86 6.63
N ILE A 249 18.73 -5.98 5.52
CA ILE A 249 17.36 -6.51 5.50
C ILE A 249 17.32 -7.98 5.94
N ARG A 250 16.34 -8.32 6.77
CA ARG A 250 15.96 -9.70 7.07
C ARG A 250 14.78 -10.09 6.19
N HIS A 251 14.92 -11.22 5.50
CA HIS A 251 13.85 -11.77 4.66
C HIS A 251 13.12 -12.87 5.43
N LEU A 252 11.91 -12.55 5.88
CA LEU A 252 11.18 -13.35 6.87
C LEU A 252 10.23 -14.35 6.20
N ALA A 253 9.60 -13.99 5.09
CA ALA A 253 8.74 -14.87 4.32
C ALA A 253 8.64 -14.44 2.85
N LYS A 254 8.34 -15.40 1.95
CA LYS A 254 8.18 -15.18 0.50
C LYS A 254 6.84 -15.69 0.01
N GLY A 255 6.09 -14.88 -0.73
CA GLY A 255 4.89 -15.31 -1.44
C GLY A 255 5.18 -16.42 -2.48
N THR A 256 4.39 -17.49 -2.49
CA THR A 256 4.60 -18.61 -3.43
C THR A 256 3.89 -18.40 -4.77
N ASN A 257 3.80 -17.15 -5.23
CA ASN A 257 3.14 -16.83 -6.49
C ASN A 257 3.91 -17.45 -7.68
N PRO A 258 3.23 -17.78 -8.80
CA PRO A 258 3.86 -18.40 -9.95
C PRO A 258 5.09 -17.62 -10.46
N GLY A 259 6.13 -18.34 -10.88
CA GLY A 259 7.34 -17.73 -11.44
C GLY A 259 8.16 -16.92 -10.42
N ASP A 260 8.08 -17.28 -9.14
CA ASP A 260 8.80 -16.62 -8.03
C ASP A 260 8.48 -15.12 -7.92
N SER A 261 7.26 -14.77 -8.30
CA SER A 261 6.81 -13.37 -8.41
C SER A 261 6.11 -12.86 -7.14
N GLY A 262 6.16 -13.61 -6.05
CA GLY A 262 5.48 -13.27 -4.81
C GLY A 262 6.08 -12.08 -4.08
N ALA A 263 5.31 -11.53 -3.16
CA ALA A 263 5.76 -10.48 -2.27
C ALA A 263 6.86 -10.98 -1.32
N ASP A 264 7.80 -10.11 -0.96
CA ASP A 264 8.75 -10.37 0.11
C ASP A 264 8.23 -9.75 1.42
N LEU A 265 8.21 -10.53 2.50
CA LEU A 265 7.98 -10.04 3.85
C LEU A 265 9.35 -9.81 4.49
N VAL A 266 9.61 -8.59 4.94
CA VAL A 266 10.93 -8.17 5.40
C VAL A 266 10.88 -7.31 6.65
N SER A 267 12.01 -7.25 7.34
CA SER A 267 12.27 -6.24 8.37
C SER A 267 13.70 -5.71 8.31
N TYR A 268 13.92 -4.50 8.78
CA TYR A 268 15.27 -3.97 9.02
C TYR A 268 15.28 -2.93 10.13
N VAL A 269 16.48 -2.63 10.64
CA VAL A 269 16.72 -1.64 11.69
C VAL A 269 17.69 -0.58 11.16
N THR A 270 17.42 0.69 11.41
CA THR A 270 18.29 1.80 11.00
C THR A 270 19.40 2.01 12.03
N GLU A 271 20.43 2.77 11.68
CA GLU A 271 21.53 3.10 12.62
C GLU A 271 21.04 3.86 13.85
N SER A 272 19.98 4.67 13.73
CA SER A 272 19.33 5.38 14.84
C SER A 272 18.45 4.49 15.72
N GLY A 273 18.30 3.20 15.37
CA GLY A 273 17.43 2.26 16.08
C GLY A 273 15.96 2.29 15.62
N GLY A 274 15.64 3.06 14.58
CA GLY A 274 14.35 2.99 13.90
C GLY A 274 14.13 1.63 13.27
N ARG A 275 12.88 1.25 13.05
CA ARG A 275 12.52 -0.12 12.63
C ARG A 275 11.53 -0.09 11.48
N VAL A 276 11.71 -0.96 10.51
CA VAL A 276 10.77 -1.12 9.40
C VAL A 276 10.34 -2.58 9.30
N PHE A 277 9.04 -2.79 9.14
CA PHE A 277 8.42 -4.08 8.86
C PHE A 277 7.51 -3.93 7.64
N SER A 278 7.73 -4.73 6.60
CA SER A 278 7.07 -4.58 5.31
C SER A 278 6.58 -5.93 4.80
N VAL A 279 5.32 -5.98 4.35
CA VAL A 279 4.70 -7.23 3.87
C VAL A 279 4.68 -7.34 2.35
N GLY A 280 4.81 -6.21 1.65
CA GLY A 280 4.92 -6.14 0.20
C GLY A 280 3.68 -6.63 -0.56
N SER A 281 2.51 -6.69 0.05
CA SER A 281 1.29 -7.12 -0.64
C SER A 281 0.05 -6.33 -0.25
N LEU A 282 -0.69 -5.91 -1.27
CA LEU A 282 -2.00 -5.28 -1.14
C LEU A 282 -3.01 -6.21 -0.44
N CYS A 283 -2.95 -7.51 -0.72
CA CYS A 283 -3.88 -8.48 -0.17
C CYS A 283 -3.64 -8.81 1.32
N TRP A 284 -2.54 -8.36 1.94
CA TRP A 284 -2.23 -8.67 3.33
C TRP A 284 -3.35 -8.25 4.29
N THR A 285 -3.81 -6.99 4.18
CA THR A 285 -4.89 -6.44 5.02
C THR A 285 -6.26 -7.04 4.67
N LEU A 286 -6.39 -7.62 3.48
CA LEU A 286 -7.59 -8.34 3.06
C LEU A 286 -7.62 -9.78 3.57
N SER A 287 -6.50 -10.25 4.14
CA SER A 287 -6.36 -11.53 4.80
C SER A 287 -6.38 -11.40 6.32
N ILE A 288 -6.03 -10.23 6.88
CA ILE A 288 -5.75 -10.04 8.31
C ILE A 288 -6.92 -10.41 9.26
N THR A 289 -8.16 -10.21 8.83
CA THR A 289 -9.34 -10.49 9.67
C THR A 289 -9.76 -11.95 9.60
N ILE A 290 -9.32 -12.68 8.57
CA ILE A 290 -9.77 -14.03 8.24
C ILE A 290 -8.62 -15.01 8.05
N ASP A 291 -7.38 -14.71 8.40
CA ASP A 291 -6.25 -15.65 8.35
C ASP A 291 -5.42 -15.54 9.63
N ASP A 292 -5.44 -16.61 10.43
CA ASP A 292 -4.85 -16.62 11.77
C ASP A 292 -3.34 -16.39 11.74
N GLY A 293 -2.64 -16.88 10.72
CA GLY A 293 -1.20 -16.68 10.55
C GLY A 293 -0.87 -15.22 10.24
N VAL A 294 -1.59 -14.62 9.28
CA VAL A 294 -1.45 -13.19 8.94
C VAL A 294 -1.77 -12.31 10.14
N SER A 295 -2.86 -12.61 10.85
CA SER A 295 -3.27 -11.90 12.06
C SER A 295 -2.19 -11.99 13.15
N ALA A 296 -1.70 -13.18 13.46
CA ALA A 296 -0.72 -13.38 14.53
C ALA A 296 0.63 -12.73 14.22
N VAL A 297 1.15 -12.90 12.99
CA VAL A 297 2.40 -12.26 12.55
C VAL A 297 2.29 -10.74 12.61
N THR A 298 1.17 -10.16 12.16
CA THR A 298 0.94 -8.71 12.23
C THR A 298 0.88 -8.23 13.69
N ALA A 299 0.18 -8.95 14.57
CA ALA A 299 0.07 -8.58 15.97
C ALA A 299 1.43 -8.64 16.70
N ASN A 300 2.24 -9.67 16.42
CA ASN A 300 3.58 -9.80 17.00
C ASN A 300 4.52 -8.67 16.53
N ALA A 301 4.51 -8.38 15.22
CA ALA A 301 5.28 -7.28 14.66
C ALA A 301 4.88 -5.94 15.29
N LEU A 302 3.58 -5.64 15.37
CA LEU A 302 3.09 -4.39 15.95
C LEU A 302 3.43 -4.27 17.45
N ARG A 303 3.25 -5.33 18.25
CA ARG A 303 3.64 -5.34 19.67
C ARG A 303 5.13 -5.10 19.86
N GLY A 304 5.98 -5.81 19.11
CA GLY A 304 7.43 -5.62 19.16
C GLY A 304 7.88 -4.24 18.68
N MET A 305 7.10 -3.59 17.81
CA MET A 305 7.32 -2.19 17.40
C MET A 305 6.70 -1.17 18.36
N LEU A 306 5.89 -1.58 19.34
CA LEU A 306 5.39 -0.70 20.39
C LEU A 306 6.29 -0.74 21.64
N GLU A 307 7.08 -1.79 21.86
CA GLU A 307 8.02 -1.93 22.99
C GLU A 307 9.27 -1.03 22.89
#